data_AF-A0A4Q6BNC3-F1
#
_entry.id   AF-A0A4Q6BNC3-F1
#
_cell.length_a   1.000
_cell.length_b   1.000
_cell.length_c   1.000
_cell.angle_alpha   90.00
_cell.angle_beta   90.00
_cell.angle_gamma   90.00
#
_symmetry.space_group_name_H-M   'P 1'
#
loop_
_entity.id
_entity.type
_entity.pdbx_description
1 polymer ?
#
loop_
_entity_poly.entity_id
_entity_poly.type
_entity_poly.pdbx_seq_one_letter_code
_entity_poly.pdbx_strand_id
1 'polypeptide(L)'
;MLTLATFNVKDLFVPAPDAPAELHALWQAKLTEVASRIVRAGADVVALQEVGGQAGLDALLAVLGAPWLGTCGTPNARGIANAMVSKLPFRTLRFHYEAALPFPTFAAGDPPPFGTTLSLCRAVVEAGFDTPLGLVHVFCIHLKSNIPQEQRQADGSWQPAHGGRARGEGHVRSAVLRAA
;
A
#
# COMPACT_ATOMS: atom_id res chain seq x y z
N MET A 1 -9.39 3.41 -24.63
CA MET A 1 -8.93 4.32 -23.58
C MET A 1 -8.61 3.46 -22.36
N LEU A 2 -7.43 3.62 -21.75
CA LEU A 2 -7.09 2.88 -20.52
C LEU A 2 -7.78 3.55 -19.32
N THR A 3 -8.56 2.79 -18.56
CA THR A 3 -9.26 3.28 -17.37
C THR A 3 -8.65 2.72 -16.09
N LEU A 4 -8.43 3.60 -15.12
CA LEU A 4 -7.76 3.28 -13.87
C LEU A 4 -8.72 3.51 -12.70
N ALA A 5 -8.67 2.63 -11.71
CA ALA A 5 -9.27 2.86 -10.40
C ALA A 5 -8.26 2.55 -9.29
N THR A 6 -8.53 3.04 -8.09
CA THR A 6 -7.74 2.69 -6.93
C THR A 6 -8.58 2.50 -5.68
N PHE A 7 -8.21 1.52 -4.86
CA PHE A 7 -8.85 1.24 -3.59
C PHE A 7 -7.81 0.92 -2.53
N ASN A 8 -7.91 1.58 -1.39
CA ASN A 8 -7.38 1.04 -0.14
C ASN A 8 -8.40 0.03 0.39
N VAL A 9 -8.02 -1.25 0.47
CA VAL A 9 -8.90 -2.36 0.86
C VAL A 9 -8.95 -2.60 2.37
N LYS A 10 -8.35 -1.70 3.16
CA LYS A 10 -8.40 -1.65 4.62
C LYS A 10 -8.01 -2.95 5.28
N ASP A 11 -6.78 -3.42 5.14
CA ASP A 11 -6.26 -4.66 5.73
C ASP A 11 -6.94 -5.94 5.21
N LEU A 12 -6.68 -6.33 3.95
CA LEU A 12 -7.17 -7.61 3.38
C LEU A 12 -6.25 -8.77 3.77
N PHE A 13 -6.11 -9.03 5.07
CA PHE A 13 -5.31 -10.13 5.61
C PHE A 13 -6.10 -11.43 5.63
N VAL A 14 -5.47 -12.52 5.19
CA VAL A 14 -6.03 -13.86 5.33
C VAL A 14 -6.07 -14.22 6.81
N PRO A 15 -7.23 -14.60 7.38
CA PRO A 15 -7.31 -15.08 8.75
C PRO A 15 -6.44 -16.33 8.96
N ALA A 16 -5.89 -16.49 10.15
CA ALA A 16 -5.17 -17.72 10.50
C ALA A 16 -6.09 -18.95 10.38
N PRO A 17 -5.57 -20.15 10.05
CA PRO A 17 -6.41 -21.34 9.87
C PRO A 17 -7.23 -21.76 11.10
N ASP A 18 -6.76 -21.42 12.30
CA ASP A 18 -7.38 -21.69 13.59
C ASP A 18 -8.24 -20.52 14.11
N ALA A 19 -8.42 -19.47 13.31
CA ALA A 19 -9.25 -18.35 13.68
C ALA A 19 -10.73 -18.75 13.82
N PRO A 20 -11.52 -18.02 14.64
CA PRO A 20 -12.95 -18.28 14.77
C PRO A 20 -13.68 -18.24 13.42
N ALA A 21 -14.70 -19.09 13.27
CA ALA A 21 -15.48 -19.21 12.03
C ALA A 21 -16.12 -17.88 11.61
N GLU A 22 -16.49 -17.04 12.58
CA GLU A 22 -17.04 -15.71 12.37
C GLU A 22 -16.04 -14.77 11.69
N LEU A 23 -14.75 -14.89 12.00
CA LEU A 23 -13.71 -14.09 11.37
C LEU A 23 -13.50 -14.53 9.91
N HIS A 24 -13.51 -15.83 9.65
CA HIS A 24 -13.49 -16.34 8.28
C HIS A 24 -14.71 -15.86 7.46
N ALA A 25 -15.91 -15.91 8.04
CA ALA A 25 -17.12 -15.44 7.39
C ALA A 25 -17.09 -13.94 7.09
N LEU A 26 -16.64 -13.12 8.05
CA LEU A 26 -16.46 -11.68 7.87
C LEU A 26 -15.45 -11.37 6.76
N TRP A 27 -14.34 -12.10 6.74
CA TRP A 27 -13.31 -11.94 5.72
C TRP A 27 -13.82 -12.31 4.32
N GLN A 28 -14.59 -13.40 4.18
CA GLN A 28 -15.23 -13.77 2.92
C GLN A 28 -16.26 -12.74 2.43
N ALA A 29 -17.06 -12.18 3.34
CA ALA A 29 -17.99 -11.10 3.01
C ALA A 29 -17.24 -9.86 2.51
N LYS A 30 -16.11 -9.52 3.14
CA LYS A 30 -15.24 -8.43 2.72
C LYS A 30 -14.63 -8.66 1.33
N LEU A 31 -14.12 -9.86 1.04
CA LEU A 31 -13.62 -10.21 -0.29
C LEU A 31 -14.69 -9.99 -1.36
N THR A 32 -15.90 -10.48 -1.10
CA THR A 32 -17.05 -10.34 -2.01
C THR A 32 -17.41 -8.87 -2.26
N GLU A 33 -17.43 -8.04 -1.23
CA GLU A 33 -17.70 -6.60 -1.36
C GLU A 33 -16.58 -5.88 -2.13
N VAL A 34 -15.31 -6.19 -1.85
CA VAL A 34 -14.17 -5.62 -2.58
C VAL A 34 -14.22 -6.02 -4.06
N ALA A 35 -14.46 -7.29 -4.36
CA ALA A 35 -14.63 -7.77 -5.74
C ALA A 35 -15.80 -7.05 -6.45
N SER A 36 -16.94 -6.91 -5.79
CA SER A 36 -18.10 -6.17 -6.31
C SER A 36 -17.74 -4.71 -6.65
N ARG A 37 -16.97 -4.03 -5.79
CA ARG A 37 -16.51 -2.66 -6.04
C ARG A 37 -15.56 -2.57 -7.23
N ILE A 38 -14.63 -3.51 -7.37
CA ILE A 38 -13.70 -3.59 -8.50
C ILE A 38 -14.47 -3.76 -9.81
N VAL A 39 -15.42 -4.69 -9.86
CA VAL A 39 -16.25 -4.94 -11.04
C VAL A 39 -17.09 -3.69 -11.39
N ARG A 40 -17.74 -3.09 -10.40
CA ARG A 40 -18.60 -1.91 -10.58
C ARG A 40 -17.84 -0.66 -11.01
N ALA A 41 -16.57 -0.52 -10.62
CA ALA A 41 -15.73 0.57 -11.06
C ALA A 41 -15.52 0.57 -12.58
N GLY A 42 -15.68 -0.59 -13.23
CA GLY A 42 -15.57 -0.71 -14.68
C GLY A 42 -14.16 -0.48 -15.24
N ALA A 43 -13.15 -0.29 -14.37
CA ALA A 43 -11.79 -0.01 -14.78
C ALA A 43 -11.11 -1.21 -15.48
N ASP A 44 -10.11 -0.91 -16.30
CA ASP A 44 -9.23 -1.91 -16.93
C ASP A 44 -8.15 -2.36 -15.95
N VAL A 45 -7.64 -1.42 -15.14
CA VAL A 45 -6.58 -1.65 -14.14
C VAL A 45 -6.98 -1.01 -12.82
N VAL A 46 -6.74 -1.73 -11.72
CA VAL A 46 -7.06 -1.32 -10.36
C VAL A 46 -5.82 -1.42 -9.47
N ALA A 47 -5.38 -0.30 -8.93
CA ALA A 47 -4.31 -0.22 -7.94
C ALA A 47 -4.87 -0.42 -6.53
N LEU A 48 -4.39 -1.44 -5.81
CA LEU A 48 -4.86 -1.81 -4.48
C LEU A 48 -3.81 -1.51 -3.42
N GLN A 49 -4.22 -0.85 -2.33
CA GLN A 49 -3.41 -0.66 -1.13
C GLN A 49 -3.98 -1.44 0.04
N GLU A 50 -3.12 -1.81 0.99
CA GLU A 50 -3.47 -2.58 2.19
C GLU A 50 -3.92 -4.02 1.92
N VAL A 51 -3.28 -4.64 0.94
CA VAL A 51 -3.46 -6.07 0.67
C VAL A 51 -2.58 -6.87 1.63
N GLY A 52 -3.10 -7.97 2.18
CA GLY A 52 -2.35 -8.88 3.03
C GLY A 52 -1.34 -9.77 2.29
N GLY A 53 -0.46 -9.17 1.48
CA GLY A 53 0.49 -9.88 0.64
C GLY A 53 -0.17 -10.65 -0.51
N GLN A 54 0.58 -11.59 -1.09
CA GLN A 54 0.12 -12.37 -2.24
C GLN A 54 -1.09 -13.25 -1.91
N ALA A 55 -1.14 -13.87 -0.72
CA ALA A 55 -2.25 -14.74 -0.32
C ALA A 55 -3.60 -14.00 -0.26
N GLY A 56 -3.61 -12.75 0.24
CA GLY A 56 -4.81 -11.92 0.24
C GLY A 56 -5.25 -11.52 -1.17
N LEU A 57 -4.29 -11.30 -2.08
CA LEU A 57 -4.56 -11.02 -3.49
C LEU A 57 -5.14 -12.24 -4.21
N ASP A 58 -4.55 -13.43 -4.02
CA ASP A 58 -4.98 -14.66 -4.67
C ASP A 58 -6.43 -15.01 -4.29
N ALA A 59 -6.79 -14.82 -3.01
CA ALA A 59 -8.17 -14.99 -2.56
C ALA A 59 -9.14 -14.01 -3.25
N LEU A 60 -8.73 -12.75 -3.44
CA LEU A 60 -9.53 -11.77 -4.18
C LEU A 60 -9.66 -12.13 -5.65
N LEU A 61 -8.58 -12.58 -6.30
CA LEU A 61 -8.60 -13.02 -7.69
C LEU A 61 -9.49 -14.25 -7.89
N ALA A 62 -9.52 -15.18 -6.92
CA ALA A 62 -10.41 -16.33 -6.96
C ALA A 62 -11.89 -15.91 -6.96
N VAL A 63 -12.26 -14.85 -6.21
CA VAL A 63 -13.62 -14.30 -6.20
C VAL A 63 -13.92 -13.51 -7.47
N LEU A 64 -12.96 -12.75 -7.99
CA LEU A 64 -13.10 -11.97 -9.22
C LEU A 64 -13.23 -12.84 -10.47
N GLY A 65 -12.51 -13.96 -10.53
CA GLY A 65 -12.44 -14.85 -11.68
C GLY A 65 -11.82 -14.20 -12.92
N ALA A 66 -11.92 -14.89 -14.06
CA ALA A 66 -11.49 -14.33 -15.35
C ALA A 66 -12.33 -13.10 -15.72
N PRO A 67 -11.74 -12.08 -16.39
CA PRO A 67 -10.40 -12.04 -16.99
C PRO A 67 -9.33 -11.41 -16.09
N TRP A 68 -9.56 -11.34 -14.77
CA TRP A 68 -8.69 -10.58 -13.89
C TRP A 68 -7.36 -11.28 -13.62
N LEU A 69 -6.27 -10.54 -13.85
CA LEU A 69 -4.90 -10.88 -13.50
C LEU A 69 -4.48 -10.03 -12.30
N GLY A 70 -3.54 -10.51 -11.48
CA GLY A 70 -3.03 -9.70 -10.38
C GLY A 70 -1.57 -9.93 -10.05
N THR A 71 -0.97 -8.91 -9.43
CA THR A 71 0.40 -8.94 -8.94
C THR A 71 0.52 -8.15 -7.64
N CYS A 72 1.34 -8.63 -6.71
CA CYS A 72 1.53 -8.04 -5.38
C CYS A 72 3.01 -7.77 -5.14
N GLY A 73 3.34 -6.58 -4.62
CA GLY A 73 4.69 -6.29 -4.16
C GLY A 73 4.98 -6.92 -2.80
N THR A 74 6.26 -6.93 -2.40
CA THR A 74 6.64 -7.46 -1.07
C THR A 74 5.91 -6.69 0.05
N PRO A 75 5.25 -7.42 0.98
CA PRO A 75 4.60 -6.80 2.13
C PRO A 75 5.62 -6.23 3.11
N ASN A 76 5.18 -5.24 3.89
CA ASN A 76 5.95 -4.69 4.99
C ASN A 76 5.99 -5.64 6.21
N ALA A 77 6.66 -5.23 7.30
CA ALA A 77 6.73 -6.00 8.54
C ALA A 77 5.37 -6.32 9.20
N ARG A 78 4.29 -5.61 8.81
CA ARG A 78 2.92 -5.87 9.25
C ARG A 78 2.14 -6.77 8.27
N GLY A 79 2.77 -7.28 7.22
CA GLY A 79 2.11 -8.04 6.16
C GLY A 79 1.40 -7.18 5.10
N ILE A 80 1.56 -5.85 5.13
CA ILE A 80 0.83 -4.92 4.26
C ILE A 80 1.57 -4.71 2.96
N ALA A 81 0.92 -5.00 1.83
CA ALA A 81 1.43 -4.83 0.48
C ALA A 81 0.56 -3.88 -0.36
N ASN A 82 1.16 -3.42 -1.45
CA ASN A 82 0.46 -2.83 -2.59
C ASN A 82 0.33 -3.90 -3.67
N ALA A 83 -0.77 -3.86 -4.40
CA ALA A 83 -1.03 -4.77 -5.51
C ALA A 83 -1.65 -4.04 -6.70
N MET A 84 -1.68 -4.73 -7.83
CA MET A 84 -2.42 -4.30 -9.02
C MET A 84 -3.23 -5.46 -9.56
N VAL A 85 -4.47 -5.18 -9.95
CA VAL A 85 -5.38 -6.11 -10.61
C VAL A 85 -5.75 -5.54 -11.97
N SER A 86 -5.80 -6.36 -13.01
CA SER A 86 -5.96 -5.89 -14.39
C SER A 86 -6.75 -6.88 -15.25
N LYS A 87 -7.58 -6.39 -16.16
CA LYS A 87 -8.17 -7.19 -17.26
C LYS A 87 -7.22 -7.33 -18.46
N LEU A 88 -6.20 -6.47 -18.52
CA LEU A 88 -5.19 -6.43 -19.57
C LEU A 88 -3.93 -7.19 -19.14
N PRO A 89 -3.21 -7.85 -20.06
CA PRO A 89 -1.92 -8.45 -19.76
C PRO A 89 -0.90 -7.42 -19.28
N PHE A 90 -0.16 -7.74 -18.22
CA PHE A 90 0.99 -6.97 -17.79
C PHE A 90 2.12 -7.11 -18.83
N ARG A 91 2.58 -6.01 -19.42
CA ARG A 91 3.71 -6.02 -20.37
C ARG A 91 5.05 -5.92 -19.69
N THR A 92 5.11 -5.05 -18.70
CA THR A 92 6.25 -4.93 -17.81
C THR A 92 5.74 -4.96 -16.39
N LEU A 93 6.57 -5.46 -15.49
CA LEU A 93 6.29 -5.49 -14.06
C LEU A 93 7.59 -5.19 -13.34
N ARG A 94 7.58 -4.15 -12.51
CA ARG A 94 8.70 -3.76 -11.66
C ARG A 94 8.18 -3.48 -10.27
N PHE A 95 8.99 -3.84 -9.28
CA PHE A 95 8.72 -3.54 -7.90
C PHE A 95 9.87 -2.69 -7.37
N HIS A 96 9.54 -1.50 -6.88
CA HIS A 96 10.54 -0.61 -6.32
C HIS A 96 10.58 -0.79 -4.82
N TYR A 97 11.73 -1.28 -4.37
CA TYR A 97 12.09 -1.46 -2.98
C TYR A 97 13.28 -0.55 -2.71
N GLU A 98 13.05 0.72 -2.45
CA GLU A 98 14.11 1.54 -1.89
C GLU A 98 14.09 1.39 -0.37
N ALA A 99 15.22 1.05 0.22
CA ALA A 99 15.40 1.18 1.66
C ALA A 99 15.23 2.64 2.13
N ALA A 100 15.15 3.57 1.17
CA ALA A 100 15.70 4.90 1.27
C ALA A 100 15.38 5.79 0.04
N LEU A 101 14.25 6.50 0.01
CA LEU A 101 14.05 7.58 -0.97
C LEU A 101 14.87 8.82 -0.57
N PRO A 102 15.50 9.53 -1.52
CA PRO A 102 16.17 10.79 -1.24
C PRO A 102 15.15 11.84 -0.80
N PHE A 103 15.21 12.26 0.46
CA PHE A 103 14.38 13.34 0.98
C PHE A 103 15.04 14.70 0.70
N PRO A 104 14.31 15.70 0.15
CA PRO A 104 14.89 17.02 -0.03
C PRO A 104 15.34 17.63 1.30
N THR A 105 16.49 18.30 1.29
CA THR A 105 16.84 19.27 2.34
C THR A 105 15.99 20.52 2.12
N PHE A 106 15.42 21.08 3.18
CA PHE A 106 14.63 22.32 3.08
C PHE A 106 15.55 23.54 3.20
N ALA A 107 16.67 23.39 3.91
CA ALA A 107 17.77 24.37 3.99
C ALA A 107 19.15 23.69 4.06
N ALA A 108 20.19 24.43 3.66
CA ALA A 108 21.57 23.97 3.82
C ALA A 108 21.90 23.81 5.32
N GLY A 109 22.32 22.60 5.72
CA GLY A 109 22.68 22.28 7.10
C GLY A 109 21.55 21.73 7.97
N ASP A 110 20.39 21.38 7.39
CA ASP A 110 19.34 20.70 8.16
C ASP A 110 19.90 19.41 8.81
N PRO A 111 19.66 19.19 10.12
CA PRO A 111 20.15 18.01 10.81
C PRO A 111 19.33 16.77 10.41
N PRO A 112 19.88 15.54 10.59
CA PRO A 112 19.10 14.31 10.46
C PRO A 112 17.77 14.41 11.23
N PRO A 113 16.64 13.98 10.64
CA PRO A 113 16.53 13.15 9.43
C PRO A 113 16.38 13.93 8.11
N PHE A 114 16.47 15.25 8.11
CA PHE A 114 16.43 16.03 6.87
C PHE A 114 17.71 15.76 6.05
N GLY A 115 17.59 15.58 4.73
CA GLY A 115 18.70 15.09 3.90
C GLY A 115 19.13 13.63 4.17
N THR A 116 18.36 12.87 4.96
CA THR A 116 18.52 11.41 5.09
C THR A 116 17.47 10.68 4.27
N THR A 117 17.57 9.35 4.25
CA THR A 117 16.77 8.50 3.41
C THR A 117 15.45 8.08 4.07
N LEU A 118 14.35 8.06 3.33
CA LEU A 118 13.08 7.53 3.84
C LEU A 118 12.88 6.09 3.45
N SER A 119 12.66 5.23 4.43
CA SER A 119 12.31 3.86 4.11
C SER A 119 10.93 3.79 3.48
N LEU A 120 10.87 3.37 2.20
CA LEU A 120 9.63 2.86 1.63
C LEU A 120 9.22 1.66 2.46
N CYS A 121 8.23 1.85 3.32
CA CYS A 121 7.74 0.77 4.15
C CYS A 121 7.08 -0.31 3.30
N ARG A 122 6.61 0.01 2.09
CA ARG A 122 5.90 -0.89 1.17
C ARG A 122 6.44 -0.70 -0.24
N ALA A 123 6.48 -1.79 -1.00
CA ALA A 123 6.89 -1.74 -2.40
C ALA A 123 5.99 -0.81 -3.23
N VAL A 124 6.59 -0.04 -4.14
CA VAL A 124 5.82 0.55 -5.25
C VAL A 124 5.66 -0.52 -6.32
N VAL A 125 4.43 -0.77 -6.74
CA VAL A 125 4.14 -1.70 -7.85
C VAL A 125 4.02 -0.87 -9.12
N GLU A 126 4.92 -1.09 -10.08
CA GLU A 126 4.87 -0.51 -11.41
C GLU A 126 4.49 -1.59 -12.42
N ALA A 127 3.49 -1.31 -13.25
CA ALA A 127 3.14 -2.18 -14.37
C ALA A 127 2.93 -1.39 -15.67
N GLY A 128 3.43 -1.93 -16.77
CA GLY A 128 3.25 -1.39 -18.11
C GLY A 128 2.12 -2.08 -18.86
N PHE A 129 1.33 -1.30 -19.60
CA PHE A 129 0.22 -1.77 -20.43
C PHE A 129 0.31 -1.19 -21.84
N ASP A 130 0.08 -2.03 -22.85
CA ASP A 130 -0.09 -1.54 -24.21
C ASP A 130 -1.41 -0.78 -24.33
N THR A 131 -1.35 0.41 -24.89
CA THR A 131 -2.53 1.23 -25.18
C THR A 131 -2.43 1.82 -26.58
N PRO A 132 -3.51 2.38 -27.13
CA PRO A 132 -3.44 3.14 -28.38
C PRO A 132 -2.48 4.36 -28.33
N LEU A 133 -2.08 4.81 -27.14
CA LEU A 133 -1.09 5.88 -26.94
C LEU A 133 0.35 5.37 -26.80
N GLY A 134 0.56 4.04 -26.93
CA GLY A 134 1.82 3.37 -26.61
C GLY A 134 1.81 2.74 -25.22
N LEU A 135 2.99 2.39 -24.73
CA LEU A 135 3.19 1.77 -23.42
C LEU A 135 2.91 2.78 -22.30
N VAL A 136 1.94 2.49 -21.45
CA VAL A 136 1.59 3.30 -20.27
C VAL A 136 2.01 2.58 -19.00
N HIS A 137 2.78 3.26 -18.15
CA HIS A 137 3.18 2.74 -16.84
C HIS A 137 2.24 3.25 -15.75
N VAL A 138 1.71 2.33 -14.96
CA VAL A 138 0.85 2.61 -13.81
C VAL A 138 1.61 2.26 -12.53
N PHE A 139 1.56 3.17 -11.56
CA PHE A 139 2.23 3.01 -10.27
C PHE A 139 1.19 2.90 -9.14
N CYS A 140 1.30 1.88 -8.29
CA CYS A 140 0.56 1.77 -7.04
C CYS A 140 1.48 2.09 -5.87
N ILE A 141 1.14 3.15 -5.14
CA ILE A 141 1.91 3.68 -4.00
C ILE A 141 0.96 3.83 -2.80
N HIS A 142 1.48 3.57 -1.59
CA HIS A 142 0.76 3.82 -0.35
C HIS A 142 1.68 4.49 0.67
N LEU A 143 1.65 5.82 0.65
CA LEU A 143 2.47 6.68 1.52
C LEU A 143 2.05 6.59 2.99
N LYS A 144 2.89 7.16 3.87
CA LYS A 144 2.61 7.25 5.31
C LYS A 144 1.27 7.95 5.57
N SER A 145 0.45 7.39 6.45
CA SER A 145 -0.80 8.03 6.89
C SER A 145 -0.55 9.32 7.67
N ASN A 146 -1.57 10.16 7.82
CA ASN A 146 -1.51 11.39 8.64
C ASN A 146 -1.60 11.12 10.15
N ILE A 147 -1.65 9.86 10.58
CA ILE A 147 -1.69 9.46 11.98
C ILE A 147 -0.37 9.88 12.66
N PRO A 148 -0.43 10.55 13.84
CA PRO A 148 0.76 10.92 14.59
C PRO A 148 1.76 9.77 14.71
N GLN A 149 3.02 10.07 14.42
CA GLN A 149 4.10 9.12 14.64
C GLN A 149 4.60 9.27 16.08
N GLU A 150 4.53 8.19 16.86
CA GLU A 150 5.09 8.17 18.21
C GLU A 150 6.60 8.35 18.19
N GLN A 151 7.17 8.82 19.30
CA GLN A 151 8.62 8.96 19.42
C GLN A 151 9.25 7.58 19.59
N ARG A 152 10.23 7.26 18.75
CA ARG A 152 11.09 6.09 18.96
C ARG A 152 12.21 6.45 19.92
N GLN A 153 12.38 5.68 20.98
CA GLN A 153 13.44 5.80 21.97
C GLN A 153 14.74 5.17 21.47
N ALA A 154 15.86 5.45 22.15
CA ALA A 154 17.19 4.95 21.79
C ALA A 154 17.28 3.41 21.88
N ASP A 155 16.51 2.79 22.76
CA ASP A 155 16.39 1.33 22.89
C ASP A 155 15.46 0.71 21.82
N GLY A 156 14.92 1.52 20.91
CA GLY A 156 14.02 1.10 19.84
C GLY A 156 12.54 1.02 20.24
N SER A 157 12.19 1.24 21.51
CA SER A 157 10.81 1.27 22.00
C SER A 157 10.05 2.51 21.52
N TRP A 158 8.72 2.44 21.50
CA TRP A 158 7.86 3.57 21.17
C TRP A 158 7.34 4.20 22.47
N GLN A 159 7.43 5.53 22.56
CA GLN A 159 6.83 6.29 23.65
C GLN A 159 5.44 6.76 23.24
N PRO A 160 4.38 6.33 23.95
CA PRO A 160 3.03 6.77 23.65
C PRO A 160 2.87 8.28 23.78
N ALA A 161 2.13 8.87 22.83
CA ALA A 161 1.92 10.31 22.80
C ALA A 161 0.87 10.75 23.84
N HIS A 162 1.31 11.10 25.05
CA HIS A 162 0.44 11.65 26.09
C HIS A 162 0.42 13.19 26.08
N GLY A 163 -0.79 13.77 26.07
CA GLY A 163 -1.00 15.22 26.13
C GLY A 163 -0.94 15.95 24.78
N GLY A 164 -1.25 17.25 24.80
CA GLY A 164 -1.33 18.08 23.58
C GLY A 164 0.00 18.21 22.84
N ARG A 165 1.09 18.42 23.59
CA ARG A 165 2.44 18.59 23.03
C ARG A 165 2.93 17.35 22.30
N ALA A 166 2.87 16.17 22.93
CA ALA A 166 3.34 14.92 22.32
C ALA A 166 2.57 14.58 21.03
N ARG A 167 1.25 14.86 21.01
CA ARG A 167 0.43 14.72 19.79
C ARG A 167 0.87 15.70 18.70
N GLY A 168 1.11 16.96 19.04
CA GLY A 168 1.61 17.98 18.11
C GLY A 168 2.96 17.56 17.48
N GLU A 169 3.91 17.13 18.31
CA GLU A 169 5.20 16.62 17.83
C GLU A 169 5.03 15.38 16.95
N GLY A 170 4.13 14.47 17.29
CA GLY A 170 3.82 13.29 16.47
C GLY A 170 3.22 13.66 15.10
N HIS A 171 2.40 14.71 15.02
CA HIS A 171 1.89 15.23 13.75
C HIS A 171 3.00 15.83 12.89
N VAL A 172 3.95 16.56 13.49
CA VAL A 172 5.12 17.09 12.76
C VAL A 172 5.97 15.95 12.22
N ARG A 173 6.30 14.94 13.03
CA ARG A 173 7.02 13.73 12.57
C ARG A 173 6.29 13.05 11.40
N SER A 174 4.97 12.89 11.51
CA SER A 174 4.17 12.31 10.43
C SER A 174 4.07 13.21 9.20
N ALA A 175 4.20 14.53 9.31
CA ALA A 175 4.25 15.45 8.17
C ALA A 175 5.58 15.30 7.42
N VAL A 176 6.69 15.26 8.17
CA VAL A 176 8.02 15.02 7.60
C VAL A 176 8.06 13.67 6.87
N LEU A 177 7.57 12.59 7.49
CA LEU A 177 7.50 11.25 6.87
C LEU A 177 6.53 11.14 5.68
N ARG A 178 5.67 12.14 5.45
CA ARG A 178 4.72 12.18 4.32
C ARG A 178 5.20 13.01 3.15
N ALA A 179 5.98 14.06 3.41
CA ALA A 179 6.50 14.96 2.38
C ALA A 179 7.61 14.32 1.53
N ALA A 180 7.71 13.01 1.60
CA ALA A 180 8.88 12.18 1.75
C ALA A 180 8.70 10.94 0.89
#